data_AF-A0A6B3UFE5-F1
#
_entry.id   AF-A0A6B3UFE5-F1
#
_cell.length_a   1.000
_cell.length_b   1.000
_cell.length_c   1.000
_cell.angle_alpha   90.00
_cell.angle_beta   90.00
_cell.angle_gamma   90.00
#
_symmetry.space_group_name_H-M   'P 1'
#
loop_
_entity.id
_entity.type
_entity.pdbx_description
1 polymer ?
#
loop_
_entity_poly.entity_id
_entity_poly.type
_entity_poly.pdbx_seq_one_letter_code
_entity_poly.pdbx_strand_id
1 'polypeptide(L)'
;MGLKDAYKAELDRKRAAEESARAPYEQARERLRAFYREIRDDRELMDQIQAEVELFDDELKIDPGPIMITVQVTAEGNFTMNYEVKRADDYRVTEVPVRSIEDIEQALAKLLVEHD
;
A
#
# COMPACT_ATOMS: atom_id res chain seq x y z
N MET A 1 19.17 -24.01 29.36
CA MET A 1 17.86 -23.33 29.19
C MET A 1 16.91 -24.30 28.51
N GLY A 2 15.68 -24.46 29.02
CA GLY A 2 14.70 -25.41 28.45
C GLY A 2 13.91 -24.80 27.29
N LEU A 3 13.31 -25.66 26.46
CA LEU A 3 12.46 -25.26 25.33
C LEU A 3 11.34 -24.28 25.74
N LYS A 4 10.83 -24.44 26.97
CA LYS A 4 9.79 -23.59 27.57
C LYS A 4 10.27 -22.16 27.82
N ASP A 5 11.51 -21.98 28.27
CA ASP A 5 12.09 -20.65 28.50
C ASP A 5 12.41 -19.95 27.18
N ALA A 6 12.92 -20.70 26.18
CA ALA A 6 13.17 -20.18 24.84
C ALA A 6 11.87 -19.76 24.14
N TYR A 7 10.81 -20.57 24.25
CA TYR A 7 9.49 -20.23 23.70
C TYR A 7 8.90 -18.98 24.35
N LYS A 8 9.03 -18.84 25.68
CA LYS A 8 8.54 -17.67 26.40
C LYS A 8 9.31 -16.40 26.02
N ALA A 9 10.63 -16.48 25.87
CA ALA A 9 11.46 -15.36 25.42
C ALA A 9 11.11 -14.90 24.00
N GLU A 10 10.86 -15.83 23.07
CA GLU A 10 10.40 -15.48 21.72
C GLU A 10 9.01 -14.86 21.72
N LEU A 11 8.11 -15.33 22.58
CA LEU A 11 6.75 -14.79 22.69
C LEU A 11 6.74 -13.35 23.27
N ASP A 12 7.58 -13.08 24.27
CA ASP A 12 7.80 -11.74 24.81
C ASP A 12 8.44 -10.79 23.78
N ARG A 13 9.43 -11.27 23.00
CA ARG A 13 10.02 -10.49 21.89
C ARG A 13 8.99 -10.15 20.83
N LYS A 14 8.16 -11.11 20.44
CA LYS A 14 7.10 -10.91 19.46
C LYS A 14 6.11 -9.85 19.94
N ARG A 15 5.65 -9.92 21.19
CA ARG A 15 4.74 -8.92 21.77
C ARG A 15 5.36 -7.52 21.83
N ALA A 16 6.62 -7.41 22.25
CA ALA A 16 7.31 -6.13 22.27
C ALA A 16 7.47 -5.53 20.87
N ALA A 17 7.76 -6.37 19.87
CA ALA A 17 7.81 -5.95 18.47
C ALA A 17 6.43 -5.48 17.97
N GLU A 18 5.37 -6.26 18.22
CA GLU A 18 3.98 -5.91 17.86
C GLU A 18 3.53 -4.60 18.49
N GLU A 19 3.85 -4.36 19.77
CA GLU A 19 3.50 -3.13 20.47
C GLU A 19 4.28 -1.92 19.93
N SER A 20 5.56 -2.10 19.59
CA SER A 20 6.38 -1.04 18.95
C SER A 20 5.96 -0.72 17.51
N ALA A 21 5.42 -1.70 16.78
CA ALA A 21 5.02 -1.57 15.38
C ALA A 21 3.59 -1.04 15.21
N ARG A 22 2.76 -1.09 16.26
CA ARG A 22 1.37 -0.63 16.21
C ARG A 22 1.24 0.86 15.91
N ALA A 23 1.99 1.70 16.61
CA ALA A 23 1.94 3.15 16.40
C ALA A 23 2.35 3.59 14.97
N PRO A 24 3.47 3.11 14.40
CA PRO A 24 3.82 3.45 13.02
C PRO A 24 2.84 2.85 11.99
N TYR A 25 2.31 1.64 12.22
CA TYR A 25 1.26 1.07 11.38
C TYR A 25 -0.01 1.94 11.35
N GLU A 26 -0.53 2.33 12.53
CA GLU A 26 -1.73 3.17 12.63
C GLU A 26 -1.49 4.53 11.93
N GLN A 27 -0.32 5.14 12.09
CA GLN A 27 0.03 6.40 11.41
C GLN A 27 0.11 6.24 9.89
N ALA A 28 0.77 5.19 9.39
CA ALA A 28 0.87 4.95 7.95
C ALA A 28 -0.50 4.66 7.32
N ARG A 29 -1.35 3.91 8.03
CA ARG A 29 -2.74 3.66 7.63
C ARG A 29 -3.56 4.96 7.58
N GLU A 30 -3.43 5.83 8.57
CA GLU A 30 -4.12 7.13 8.55
C GLU A 30 -3.66 8.02 7.39
N ARG A 31 -2.36 7.99 7.06
CA ARG A 31 -1.81 8.69 5.88
C ARG A 31 -2.37 8.13 4.58
N LEU A 32 -2.41 6.81 4.43
CA LEU A 32 -3.00 6.18 3.24
C LEU A 32 -4.48 6.55 3.08
N ARG A 33 -5.22 6.60 4.20
CA ARG A 33 -6.63 7.02 4.22
C ARG A 33 -6.82 8.51 3.92
N ALA A 34 -5.87 9.37 4.28
CA ALA A 34 -5.87 10.77 3.89
C ALA A 34 -5.63 10.89 2.38
N PHE A 35 -4.61 10.21 1.86
CA PHE A 35 -4.28 10.18 0.45
C PHE A 35 -5.44 9.68 -0.43
N TYR A 36 -6.12 8.61 -0.02
CA TYR A 36 -7.35 8.14 -0.68
C TYR A 36 -8.42 9.24 -0.78
N ARG A 37 -8.62 10.03 0.28
CA ARG A 37 -9.61 11.11 0.28
C ARG A 37 -9.19 12.23 -0.66
N GLU A 38 -7.91 12.57 -0.72
CA GLU A 38 -7.37 13.56 -1.65
C GLU A 38 -7.62 13.16 -3.10
N ILE A 39 -7.29 11.92 -3.49
CA ILE A 39 -7.55 11.41 -4.85
C ILE A 39 -9.06 11.45 -5.15
N ARG A 40 -9.88 10.96 -4.22
CA ARG A 40 -11.34 10.87 -4.44
C ARG A 40 -12.02 12.23 -4.53
N ASP A 41 -11.58 13.20 -3.75
CA ASP A 41 -12.14 14.55 -3.74
C ASP A 41 -11.64 15.39 -4.93
N ASP A 42 -10.52 15.00 -5.56
CA ASP A 42 -10.04 15.57 -6.82
C ASP A 42 -10.86 15.04 -8.02
N ARG A 43 -11.94 15.74 -8.31
CA ARG A 43 -12.83 15.40 -9.45
C ARG A 43 -12.13 15.51 -10.81
N GLU A 44 -11.24 16.49 -10.98
CA GLU A 44 -10.57 16.68 -12.28
C GLU A 44 -9.64 15.52 -12.56
N LEU A 45 -8.88 15.07 -11.55
CA LEU A 45 -8.06 13.88 -11.65
C LEU A 45 -8.91 12.64 -11.96
N MET A 46 -9.98 12.41 -11.20
CA MET A 46 -10.86 11.23 -11.36
C MET A 46 -11.51 11.17 -12.75
N ASP A 47 -11.94 12.31 -13.30
CA ASP A 47 -12.48 12.39 -14.66
C ASP A 47 -11.41 12.16 -15.74
N GLN A 48 -10.16 12.57 -15.49
CA GLN A 48 -9.04 12.35 -16.42
C GLN A 48 -8.61 10.89 -16.48
N ILE A 49 -8.40 10.26 -15.32
CA ILE A 49 -7.87 8.89 -15.25
C ILE A 49 -8.95 7.82 -15.45
N GLN A 50 -10.23 8.21 -15.43
CA GLN A 50 -11.40 7.32 -15.52
C GLN A 50 -11.28 6.07 -14.64
N ALA A 51 -10.67 6.23 -13.45
CA ALA A 51 -10.28 5.12 -12.61
C ALA A 51 -11.27 4.85 -11.48
N GLU A 52 -11.40 3.59 -11.10
CA GLU A 52 -12.06 3.20 -9.86
C GLU A 52 -11.03 3.21 -8.72
N VAL A 53 -11.34 3.91 -7.62
CA VAL A 53 -10.45 4.01 -6.45
C VAL A 53 -11.16 3.47 -5.22
N GLU A 54 -10.61 2.42 -4.62
CA GLU A 54 -11.16 1.72 -3.47
C GLU A 54 -10.16 1.64 -2.33
N LEU A 55 -10.62 1.79 -1.08
CA LEU A 55 -9.78 1.65 0.11
C LEU A 55 -10.38 0.59 1.05
N PHE A 56 -9.61 -0.46 1.31
CA PHE A 56 -9.91 -1.56 2.22
C PHE A 56 -8.94 -1.57 3.39
N ASP A 57 -9.33 -0.91 4.49
CA ASP A 57 -8.56 -0.75 5.73
C ASP A 57 -7.15 -0.16 5.56
N ASP A 58 -6.18 -0.98 5.16
CA ASP A 58 -4.77 -0.68 4.92
C ASP A 58 -4.33 -0.87 3.46
N GLU A 59 -5.26 -1.23 2.57
CA GLU A 59 -5.02 -1.45 1.15
C GLU A 59 -5.80 -0.44 0.29
N LEU A 60 -5.10 0.32 -0.54
CA LEU A 60 -5.65 1.22 -1.54
C LEU A 60 -5.50 0.57 -2.93
N LYS A 61 -6.59 0.48 -3.68
CA LYS A 61 -6.62 0.00 -5.06
C LYS A 61 -7.05 1.12 -6.00
N ILE A 62 -6.35 1.22 -7.12
CA ILE A 62 -6.61 2.18 -8.19
C ILE A 62 -6.63 1.42 -9.50
N ASP A 63 -7.76 1.48 -10.18
CA ASP A 63 -8.03 0.76 -11.42
C ASP A 63 -8.32 1.72 -12.58
N PRO A 64 -7.29 2.20 -13.29
CA PRO A 64 -7.45 3.03 -14.49
C PRO A 64 -7.82 2.23 -15.75
N GLY A 65 -7.98 0.90 -15.67
CA GLY A 65 -8.36 0.05 -16.81
C GLY A 65 -7.27 -0.92 -17.27
N PRO A 66 -6.16 -0.47 -17.90
CA PRO A 66 -5.14 -1.36 -18.47
C PRO A 66 -4.21 -1.95 -17.41
N ILE A 67 -4.12 -1.29 -16.26
CA ILE A 67 -3.36 -1.73 -15.09
C ILE A 67 -4.24 -1.71 -13.84
N MET A 68 -3.86 -2.48 -12.83
CA MET A 68 -4.39 -2.41 -11.48
C MET A 68 -3.24 -2.03 -10.56
N ILE A 69 -3.37 -0.92 -9.84
CA ILE A 69 -2.36 -0.44 -8.89
C ILE A 69 -2.86 -0.73 -7.47
N THR A 70 -2.00 -1.30 -6.64
CA THR A 70 -2.31 -1.62 -5.24
C THR A 70 -1.23 -1.04 -4.34
N VAL A 71 -1.64 -0.26 -3.35
CA VAL A 71 -0.77 0.29 -2.30
C VAL A 71 -1.21 -0.29 -0.96
N GLN A 72 -0.28 -0.84 -0.18
CA GLN A 72 -0.57 -1.47 1.11
C GLN A 72 0.32 -0.88 2.20
N VAL A 73 -0.18 -0.87 3.44
CA VAL A 73 0.62 -0.55 4.63
C VAL A 73 1.12 -1.85 5.27
N THR A 74 2.43 -2.00 5.41
CA THR A 74 3.02 -3.16 6.09
C THR A 74 2.87 -3.03 7.59
N ALA A 75 2.90 -4.16 8.32
CA ALA A 75 2.84 -4.19 9.78
C ALA A 75 3.93 -3.33 10.47
N GLU A 76 5.03 -3.02 9.77
CA GLU A 76 6.12 -2.17 10.26
C GLU A 76 5.83 -0.67 10.07
N GLY A 77 4.70 -0.31 9.45
CA GLY A 77 4.33 1.07 9.11
C GLY A 77 5.00 1.60 7.85
N ASN A 78 5.46 0.73 6.96
CA ASN A 78 5.97 1.10 5.65
C ASN A 78 4.88 0.97 4.58
N PHE A 79 5.13 1.50 3.39
CA PHE A 79 4.25 1.33 2.24
C PHE A 79 4.85 0.35 1.25
N THR A 80 4.02 -0.46 0.63
CA THR A 80 4.36 -1.23 -0.56
C THR A 80 3.42 -0.82 -1.67
N MET A 81 3.95 -0.66 -2.88
CA MET A 81 3.17 -0.35 -4.07
C MET A 81 3.50 -1.38 -5.13
N ASN A 82 2.45 -1.92 -5.74
CA ASN A 82 2.56 -2.88 -6.83
C ASN A 82 1.60 -2.47 -7.94
N TYR A 83 1.92 -2.85 -9.17
CA TYR A 83 0.96 -2.79 -10.25
C TYR A 83 0.96 -4.08 -11.06
N GLU A 84 -0.21 -4.37 -11.63
CA GLU A 84 -0.47 -5.52 -12.48
C GLU A 84 -1.02 -5.03 -13.81
N VAL A 85 -0.53 -5.59 -14.92
CA VAL A 85 -1.06 -5.30 -16.26
C VAL A 85 -2.12 -6.35 -16.60
N LYS A 86 -3.35 -5.93 -16.91
CA LYS A 86 -4.50 -6.82 -17.12
C LYS A 86 -4.53 -7.52 -18.49
N ARG A 87 -3.39 -8.01 -18.99
CA ARG A 87 -3.30 -8.76 -20.25
C ARG A 87 -3.52 -10.25 -20.01
N ALA A 88 -4.28 -10.89 -20.89
CA ALA A 88 -4.78 -12.26 -20.75
C ALA A 88 -3.72 -13.38 -20.62
N ASP A 89 -2.45 -13.11 -20.99
CA ASP A 89 -1.39 -14.14 -21.09
C ASP A 89 -0.19 -13.92 -20.16
N ASP A 90 -0.11 -12.83 -19.39
CA ASP A 90 1.08 -12.55 -18.57
C ASP A 90 0.70 -11.80 -17.27
N TYR A 91 0.29 -12.58 -16.26
CA TYR A 91 0.08 -12.07 -14.91
C TYR A 91 1.44 -11.70 -14.31
N ARG A 92 1.81 -10.42 -14.41
CA ARG A 92 3.02 -9.87 -13.79
C ARG A 92 2.67 -8.78 -12.81
N VAL A 93 2.94 -9.06 -11.54
CA VAL A 93 2.95 -8.06 -10.48
C VAL A 93 4.35 -7.47 -10.44
N THR A 94 4.45 -6.16 -10.61
CA THR A 94 5.71 -5.43 -10.52
C THR A 94 5.69 -4.58 -9.26
N GLU A 95 6.69 -4.78 -8.40
CA GLU A 95 6.89 -4.00 -7.19
C GLU A 95 7.54 -2.65 -7.53
N VAL A 96 6.97 -1.58 -6.98
CA VAL A 96 7.44 -0.22 -7.13
C VAL A 96 8.06 0.22 -5.81
N PRO A 97 9.33 0.63 -5.79
CA PRO A 97 9.97 1.05 -4.55
C PRO A 97 9.38 2.38 -4.07
N VAL A 98 8.62 2.33 -2.99
CA VAL A 98 8.02 3.50 -2.33
C VAL A 98 8.36 3.50 -0.84
N ARG A 99 8.56 4.69 -0.25
CA ARG A 99 8.82 4.85 1.19
C ARG A 99 7.91 5.88 1.84
N SER A 100 7.21 6.68 1.05
CA SER A 100 6.37 7.79 1.48
C SER A 100 5.16 7.96 0.56
N ILE A 101 4.19 8.78 1.00
CA ILE A 101 3.03 9.16 0.17
C ILE A 101 3.49 9.94 -1.07
N GLU A 102 4.48 10.83 -0.94
CA GLU A 102 5.05 11.57 -2.08
C GLU A 102 5.66 10.62 -3.13
N ASP A 103 6.34 9.55 -2.70
CA ASP A 103 6.84 8.52 -3.62
C ASP A 103 5.69 7.79 -4.33
N ILE A 104 4.61 7.49 -3.61
CA ILE A 104 3.40 6.85 -4.15
C ILE A 104 2.75 7.76 -5.20
N GLU A 105 2.62 9.06 -4.92
CA GLU A 105 2.06 10.05 -5.86
C GLU A 105 2.87 10.12 -7.15
N GLN A 106 4.20 10.23 -7.05
CA GLN A 106 5.08 10.28 -8.21
C GLN A 106 5.04 8.99 -9.03
N ALA A 107 5.04 7.84 -8.35
CA ALA A 107 4.93 6.54 -8.99
C ALA A 107 3.58 6.37 -9.69
N LEU A 108 2.49 6.76 -9.02
CA LEU A 108 1.14 6.71 -9.57
C LEU A 108 1.02 7.57 -10.82
N ALA A 109 1.44 8.84 -10.75
CA ALA A 109 1.42 9.74 -11.90
C ALA A 109 2.23 9.19 -13.08
N LYS A 110 3.40 8.61 -12.80
CA LYS A 110 4.23 7.99 -13.82
C LYS A 110 3.54 6.78 -14.48
N LEU A 111 2.98 5.87 -13.67
CA LEU A 111 2.30 4.68 -14.18
C LEU A 111 1.06 5.02 -14.99
N LEU A 112 0.30 6.03 -14.56
CA LEU A 112 -0.86 6.52 -15.31
C LEU A 112 -0.43 7.06 -16.68
N VAL A 113 0.62 7.87 -16.76
CA VAL A 113 1.13 8.39 -18.05
C VAL A 113 1.73 7.29 -18.94
N GLU A 114 2.40 6.29 -18.36
CA GLU A 114 3.01 5.19 -19.12
C GLU A 114 1.98 4.20 -19.68
N HIS A 115 0.78 4.16 -19.09
CA HIS A 115 -0.25 3.17 -19.39
C HIS A 115 -1.62 3.75 -19.80
N ASP A 116 -1.75 5.06 -19.98
CA ASP A 116 -2.93 5.73 -20.59
C ASP A 116 -3.24 5.21 -22.01
#